data_AF-A0A838D604-F1
#
_entry.id   AF-A0A838D604-F1
#
_cell.length_a   1.000
_cell.length_b   1.000
_cell.length_c   1.000
_cell.angle_alpha   90.00
_cell.angle_beta   90.00
_cell.angle_gamma   90.00
#
_symmetry.space_group_name_H-M   'P 1'
#
loop_
_entity.id
_entity.type
_entity.pdbx_description
1 polymer ?
#
loop_
_entity_poly.entity_id
_entity_poly.type
_entity_poly.pdbx_seq_one_letter_code
_entity_poly.pdbx_strand_id
1 'polypeptide(L)'
;EDQVVNVNAVADALGVGGYGDRILAAVFGFRDARGQEMYLIYNYKRGSWYPFVPAGGDKQRSNERELQLKAIIGQELPVEPEMERWFPLWGIPI
;
A
#
# COMPACT_ATOMS: atom_id res chain seq x y z
N GLU A 1 -12.02 -14.17 3.67
CA GLU A 1 -12.45 -14.29 2.26
C GLU A 1 -13.25 -13.09 1.76
N ASP A 2 -13.90 -12.31 2.64
CA ASP A 2 -14.75 -11.17 2.22
C ASP A 2 -13.99 -9.87 1.85
N GLN A 3 -12.76 -9.66 2.34
CA GLN A 3 -12.02 -8.40 2.11
C GLN A 3 -11.25 -8.34 0.77
N VAL A 4 -10.85 -9.49 0.22
CA VAL A 4 -10.09 -9.55 -1.05
C VAL A 4 -11.00 -9.24 -2.25
N VAL A 5 -12.28 -9.62 -2.18
CA VAL A 5 -13.28 -9.33 -3.21
C VAL A 5 -13.55 -7.84 -3.33
N ASN A 6 -13.58 -7.12 -2.21
CA ASN A 6 -13.85 -5.68 -2.20
C ASN A 6 -12.69 -4.86 -2.79
N VAL A 7 -11.46 -5.36 -2.66
CA VAL A 7 -10.23 -4.72 -3.20
C VAL A 7 -10.21 -4.74 -4.73
N ASN A 8 -10.58 -5.85 -5.36
CA ASN A 8 -10.64 -5.92 -6.83
C ASN A 8 -11.78 -5.06 -7.40
N ALA A 9 -12.93 -4.99 -6.71
CA ALA A 9 -14.08 -4.21 -7.18
C ALA A 9 -13.81 -2.69 -7.25
N VAL A 10 -13.03 -2.13 -6.31
CA VAL A 10 -12.65 -0.71 -6.33
C VAL A 10 -11.60 -0.42 -7.41
N ALA A 11 -10.67 -1.36 -7.65
CA ALA A 11 -9.69 -1.24 -8.72
C ALA A 11 -10.34 -1.30 -10.11
N ASP A 12 -11.32 -2.18 -10.31
CA ASP A 12 -12.12 -2.28 -11.55
C ASP A 12 -12.97 -1.02 -11.77
N ALA A 13 -13.61 -0.48 -10.73
CA ALA A 13 -14.43 0.72 -10.83
C ALA A 13 -13.65 1.97 -11.29
N LEU A 14 -12.36 2.08 -10.92
CA LEU A 14 -11.48 3.17 -11.34
C LEU A 14 -10.99 3.04 -12.79
N GLY A 15 -10.97 1.83 -13.36
CA GLY A 15 -10.62 1.58 -14.76
C GLY A 15 -11.67 2.10 -15.76
N VAL A 16 -12.94 2.11 -15.38
CA VAL A 16 -14.08 2.40 -16.29
C VAL A 16 -14.20 3.90 -16.64
N GLY A 17 -13.56 4.81 -15.89
CA GLY A 17 -13.69 6.26 -16.06
C GLY A 17 -12.73 6.94 -17.07
N GLY A 18 -11.87 6.19 -17.78
CA GLY A 18 -10.89 6.79 -18.71
C GLY A 18 -9.68 7.47 -18.05
N TYR A 19 -9.46 7.22 -16.75
CA TYR A 19 -8.33 7.75 -15.96
C TYR A 19 -7.17 6.77 -15.79
N GLY A 20 -7.18 5.61 -16.47
CA GLY A 20 -6.20 4.54 -16.28
C GLY A 20 -4.73 5.00 -16.38
N ASP A 21 -4.44 6.01 -17.22
CA ASP A 21 -3.10 6.57 -17.40
C ASP A 21 -2.67 7.59 -16.32
N ARG A 22 -3.60 8.02 -15.44
CA ARG A 22 -3.36 9.06 -14.42
C ARG A 22 -3.34 8.52 -12.99
N ILE A 23 -3.63 7.24 -12.77
CA ILE A 23 -3.62 6.64 -11.44
C ILE A 23 -2.21 6.13 -11.13
N LEU A 24 -1.56 6.70 -10.11
CA LEU A 24 -0.22 6.32 -9.70
C LEU A 24 -0.22 5.11 -8.76
N ALA A 25 -1.12 5.11 -7.77
CA ALA A 25 -1.22 4.06 -6.78
C ALA A 25 -2.62 3.99 -6.15
N ALA A 26 -2.98 2.81 -5.63
CA ALA A 26 -4.08 2.65 -4.67
C ALA A 26 -3.48 2.47 -3.26
N VAL A 27 -4.12 3.06 -2.25
CA VAL A 27 -3.65 3.03 -0.87
C VAL A 27 -4.72 2.44 0.02
N PHE A 28 -4.34 1.46 0.83
CA PHE A 28 -5.20 0.81 1.81
C PHE A 28 -4.65 1.07 3.21
N GLY A 29 -5.41 1.78 4.03
CA GLY A 29 -5.04 2.12 5.40
C GLY A 29 -5.52 1.09 6.42
N PHE A 30 -4.64 0.74 7.36
CA PHE A 30 -4.94 -0.12 8.49
C PHE A 30 -4.37 0.49 9.78
N ARG A 31 -4.94 0.07 10.91
CA ARG A 31 -4.41 0.37 12.24
C ARG A 31 -4.20 -0.93 13.00
N ASP A 32 -3.03 -1.10 13.60
CA ASP A 32 -2.76 -2.24 14.46
C ASP A 32 -3.49 -2.10 15.82
N ALA A 33 -3.43 -3.14 16.66
CA ALA A 33 -4.06 -3.14 17.98
C ALA A 33 -3.52 -2.05 18.94
N ARG A 34 -2.37 -1.45 18.63
CA ARG A 34 -1.76 -0.34 19.37
C ARG A 34 -2.11 1.02 18.75
N GLY A 35 -2.95 1.05 17.72
CA GLY A 35 -3.34 2.25 17.00
C GLY A 35 -2.29 2.76 16.01
N GLN A 36 -1.23 1.99 15.72
CA GLN A 36 -0.22 2.41 14.76
C GLN A 36 -0.73 2.26 13.34
N GLU A 37 -0.60 3.32 12.55
CA GLU A 37 -1.01 3.36 11.15
C GLU A 37 -0.03 2.57 10.27
N MET A 38 -0.59 1.84 9.31
CA MET A 38 0.16 1.17 8.26
C MET A 38 -0.63 1.23 6.96
N TYR A 39 0.10 1.32 5.85
CA TYR A 39 -0.46 1.43 4.52
C TYR A 39 0.05 0.29 3.66
N LEU A 40 -0.86 -0.33 2.92
CA LEU A 40 -0.51 -1.21 1.82
C LEU A 40 -0.77 -0.48 0.52
N ILE A 41 0.26 -0.32 -0.31
CA ILE A 41 0.21 0.52 -1.51
C ILE A 41 0.38 -0.36 -2.74
N TYR A 42 -0.55 -0.26 -3.69
CA TYR A 42 -0.47 -0.92 -4.99
C TYR A 42 -0.01 0.08 -6.06
N ASN A 43 1.12 -0.18 -6.71
CA ASN A 43 1.66 0.66 -7.77
C ASN A 43 1.16 0.19 -9.13
N TYR A 44 0.24 0.95 -9.75
CA TYR A 44 -0.34 0.58 -11.04
C TYR A 44 0.67 0.50 -12.18
N LYS A 45 1.75 1.29 -12.15
CA LYS A 45 2.79 1.26 -13.20
C LYS A 45 3.65 0.00 -13.15
N ARG A 46 3.74 -0.65 -12.00
CA ARG A 46 4.61 -1.82 -11.78
C ARG A 46 3.86 -3.11 -11.51
N GLY A 47 2.56 -3.02 -11.21
CA GLY A 47 1.74 -4.16 -10.81
C GLY A 47 2.24 -4.80 -9.51
N SER A 48 2.83 -4.02 -8.61
CA SER A 48 3.46 -4.50 -7.38
C SER A 48 2.96 -3.78 -6.14
N TRP A 49 3.03 -4.48 -5.02
CA TRP A 49 2.62 -4.01 -3.70
C TRP A 49 3.83 -3.59 -2.87
N TYR A 50 3.67 -2.62 -1.97
CA TYR A 50 4.65 -2.39 -0.92
C TYR A 50 4.00 -1.87 0.37
N PRO A 51 4.48 -2.29 1.55
CA PRO A 51 4.05 -1.73 2.81
C PRO A 51 4.75 -0.39 3.05
N PHE A 52 4.04 0.52 3.70
CA PHE A 52 4.56 1.80 4.17
C PHE A 52 4.03 2.07 5.58
N VAL A 53 4.93 2.33 6.53
CA VAL A 53 4.57 2.48 7.95
C VAL A 53 5.13 3.79 8.49
N PRO A 54 4.28 4.81 8.72
CA PRO A 54 4.69 6.02 9.41
C PRO A 54 5.25 5.72 10.81
N ALA A 55 6.24 6.51 11.21
CA ALA A 55 6.76 6.57 12.57
C ALA A 55 6.39 7.93 13.20
N GLY A 56 6.49 8.03 14.52
CA GLY A 56 6.00 9.18 15.30
C GLY A 56 6.74 10.52 15.13
N GLY A 57 7.49 10.73 14.04
CA GLY A 57 8.17 11.98 13.73
C GLY A 57 7.86 12.50 12.33
N ASP A 58 8.17 13.77 12.05
CA ASP A 58 7.86 14.41 10.77
C ASP A 58 8.48 13.64 9.60
N LYS A 59 7.62 13.12 8.72
CA LYS A 59 8.00 12.33 7.55
C LYS A 59 8.99 11.19 7.85
N GLN A 60 8.86 10.57 9.02
CA GLN A 60 9.66 9.40 9.40
C GLN A 60 8.88 8.10 9.15
N ARG A 61 9.58 7.07 8.68
CA ARG A 61 9.02 5.73 8.42
C ARG A 61 9.73 4.64 9.21
N SER A 62 9.02 3.57 9.52
CA SER A 62 9.58 2.40 10.20
C SER A 62 9.97 1.30 9.20
N ASN A 63 11.20 1.37 8.69
CA ASN A 63 11.74 0.35 7.77
C ASN A 63 11.67 -1.07 8.34
N GLU A 64 11.91 -1.22 9.64
CA GLU A 64 11.84 -2.52 10.31
C GLU A 64 10.44 -3.13 10.19
N ARG A 65 9.38 -2.35 10.48
CA ARG A 65 7.99 -2.83 10.38
C ARG A 65 7.59 -3.07 8.93
N GLU A 66 8.04 -2.24 7.99
CA GLU A 66 7.78 -2.45 6.56
C GLU A 66 8.43 -3.76 6.05
N LEU A 67 9.65 -4.09 6.50
CA LEU A 67 10.31 -5.36 6.17
C LEU A 67 9.61 -6.57 6.78
N GLN A 68 9.15 -6.47 8.03
CA GLN A 68 8.33 -7.51 8.67
C GLN A 68 7.03 -7.74 7.87
N LEU A 69 6.35 -6.66 7.49
CA LEU A 69 5.13 -6.76 6.67
C LEU A 69 5.40 -7.37 5.30
N LYS A 70 6.51 -7.01 4.63
CA LYS A 70 6.93 -7.64 3.38
C LYS A 70 7.09 -9.15 3.53
N ALA A 71 7.69 -9.64 4.61
CA ALA A 71 7.85 -11.07 4.84
C ALA A 71 6.50 -11.78 5.03
N ILE A 72 5.52 -11.10 5.63
CA ILE A 72 4.17 -11.64 5.85
C ILE A 72 3.36 -11.65 4.54
N ILE A 73 3.27 -10.53 3.84
CA ILE A 73 2.41 -10.40 2.65
C ILE A 73 3.03 -10.95 1.37
N GLY A 74 4.36 -11.07 1.32
CA GLY A 74 5.09 -11.53 0.15
C GLY A 74 4.85 -12.99 -0.22
N GLN A 75 4.18 -13.75 0.64
CA GLN A 75 3.70 -15.10 0.33
C GLN A 75 2.47 -15.09 -0.59
N GLU A 76 1.64 -14.04 -0.49
CA GLU A 76 0.32 -13.98 -1.14
C GLU A 76 0.25 -12.92 -2.25
N LEU A 77 1.10 -11.89 -2.20
CA LEU A 77 1.05 -10.74 -3.10
C LEU A 77 2.40 -10.52 -3.83
N PRO A 78 2.38 -10.01 -5.07
CA PRO A 78 3.60 -9.60 -5.78
C PRO A 78 4.16 -8.32 -5.15
N VAL A 79 5.06 -8.48 -4.18
CA VAL A 79 5.69 -7.35 -3.48
C VAL A 79 6.86 -6.79 -4.28
N GLU A 80 6.98 -5.46 -4.32
CA GLU A 80 8.10 -4.76 -4.93
C GLU A 80 9.43 -5.13 -4.24
N PRO A 81 10.38 -5.75 -4.97
CA PRO A 81 11.64 -6.19 -4.37
C PRO A 81 12.57 -5.01 -4.01
N GLU A 82 12.54 -3.94 -4.80
CA GLU A 82 13.43 -2.77 -4.67
C GLU A 82 12.83 -1.76 -3.67
N MET A 83 13.39 -1.68 -2.45
CA MET A 83 12.90 -0.77 -1.40
C MET A 83 13.01 0.72 -1.78
N GLU A 84 13.92 1.09 -2.67
CA GLU A 84 14.03 2.46 -3.20
C GLU A 84 12.80 2.89 -4.00
N ARG A 85 12.01 1.91 -4.48
CA ARG A 85 10.74 2.13 -5.19
C ARG A 85 9.55 2.17 -4.25
N TRP A 86 9.77 2.06 -2.95
CA TRP A 86 8.73 2.20 -1.94
C TRP A 86 8.60 3.69 -1.61
N PHE A 87 7.81 4.37 -2.43
CA PHE A 87 7.59 5.80 -2.30
C PHE A 87 6.69 6.07 -1.09
N PRO A 88 7.20 6.75 -0.04
CA PRO A 88 6.39 7.09 1.12
C PRO A 88 5.31 8.11 0.70
N LEU A 89 4.08 7.87 1.14
CA LEU A 89 2.94 8.73 0.86
C LEU A 89 2.51 9.42 2.16
N TRP A 90 2.84 10.69 2.31
CA TRP A 90 2.55 11.48 3.50
C TRP A 90 1.25 12.28 3.34
N GLY A 91 0.49 12.44 4.42
CA GLY A 91 -0.69 13.30 4.44
C GLY A 91 -1.85 12.81 3.57
N ILE A 92 -1.97 11.48 3.41
CA ILE A 92 -3.06 10.86 2.66
C ILE A 92 -4.35 11.04 3.49
N PRO A 93 -5.41 11.67 2.96
CA PRO A 93 -6.70 11.70 3.62
C PRO A 93 -7.39 10.35 3.39
N ILE A 94 -7.37 9.46 4.38
CA ILE A 94 -7.99 8.13 4.32
C ILE A 94 -9.08 8.01 5.38
#